data_AF-A0ABD3QRW2-F1
#
_entry.id   AF-A0ABD3QRW2-F1
#
_cell.length_a   1.000
_cell.length_b   1.000
_cell.length_c   1.000
_cell.angle_alpha   90.00
_cell.angle_beta   90.00
_cell.angle_gamma   90.00
#
_symmetry.space_group_name_H-M   'P 1'
#
loop_
_entity.id
_entity.type
_entity.pdbx_description
1 polymer ?
#
loop_
_entity_poly.entity_id
_entity_poly.type
_entity_poly.pdbx_seq_one_letter_code
_entity_poly.pdbx_strand_id
1 'polypeptide(L)'
;MFSNNMMLAQLLQDMQDPEMMREAQKMMNDPAFQARMKQITERPEFKESMEKTQEMMKDEEKVKEIEEQMKERVKEGEKQLEEFKKLSLEREQQDIEGGDNGDEKPAAAGSETIKKKKNQKPKTSSKKKGKGKK
;
A
#
# COMPACT_ATOMS: atom_id res chain seq x y z
N MET A 1 -4.47 -17.70 7.98
CA MET A 1 -3.21 -17.50 7.21
C MET A 1 -3.45 -17.37 5.70
N PHE A 2 -4.70 -17.22 5.23
CA PHE A 2 -5.06 -17.22 3.81
C PHE A 2 -4.77 -15.91 3.05
N SER A 3 -4.61 -14.79 3.74
CA SER A 3 -4.44 -13.48 3.09
C SER A 3 -3.08 -13.27 2.41
N ASN A 4 -2.02 -13.95 2.86
CA ASN A 4 -0.67 -13.75 2.29
C ASN A 4 -0.52 -14.41 0.91
N ASN A 5 -1.12 -15.58 0.69
CA ASN A 5 -1.06 -16.30 -0.58
C ASN A 5 -1.89 -15.59 -1.66
N MET A 6 -3.11 -15.15 -1.29
CA MET A 6 -3.98 -14.39 -2.19
C MET A 6 -3.37 -13.02 -2.56
N MET A 7 -2.72 -12.33 -1.61
CA MET A 7 -2.02 -11.06 -1.89
C MET A 7 -0.84 -11.26 -2.85
N LEU A 8 -0.09 -12.36 -2.71
CA LEU A 8 1.00 -12.68 -3.63
C LEU A 8 0.49 -13.00 -5.04
N ALA A 9 -0.57 -13.78 -5.15
CA ALA A 9 -1.22 -14.09 -6.42
C ALA A 9 -1.79 -12.82 -7.09
N GLN A 10 -2.46 -11.96 -6.31
CA GLN A 10 -2.94 -10.67 -6.79
C GLN A 10 -1.78 -9.76 -7.25
N LEU A 11 -0.68 -9.71 -6.49
CA LEU A 11 0.50 -8.93 -6.88
C LEU A 11 1.12 -9.44 -8.20
N LEU A 12 1.18 -10.76 -8.40
CA LEU A 12 1.64 -11.34 -9.66
C LEU A 12 0.69 -11.05 -10.83
N GLN A 13 -0.61 -11.01 -10.57
CA GLN A 13 -1.60 -10.61 -11.55
C GLN A 13 -1.47 -9.11 -11.88
N ASP A 14 -1.30 -8.24 -10.89
CA ASP A 14 -1.11 -6.80 -11.06
C ASP A 14 0.23 -6.49 -11.74
N MET A 15 1.27 -7.29 -11.50
CA MET A 15 2.53 -7.18 -12.23
C MET A 15 2.38 -7.61 -13.69
N GLN A 16 1.44 -8.48 -14.06
CA GLN A 16 1.18 -8.77 -15.48
C GLN A 16 0.52 -7.58 -16.20
N ASP A 17 -0.06 -6.63 -15.45
CA ASP A 17 -0.62 -5.41 -16.01
C ASP A 17 0.50 -4.38 -16.29
N PRO A 18 0.75 -4.04 -17.57
CA PRO A 18 1.79 -3.09 -17.95
C PRO A 18 1.54 -1.67 -17.44
N GLU A 19 0.29 -1.28 -17.16
CA GLU A 19 -0.04 0.04 -16.61
C GLU A 19 0.33 0.13 -15.13
N MET A 20 0.02 -0.92 -14.37
CA MET A 20 0.42 -1.04 -12.96
C MET A 20 1.94 -1.11 -12.81
N MET A 21 2.64 -1.86 -13.68
CA MET A 21 4.10 -1.87 -13.70
C MET A 21 4.66 -0.46 -13.92
N ARG A 22 4.10 0.30 -14.87
CA ARG A 22 4.55 1.66 -15.18
C ARG A 22 4.34 2.61 -14.00
N GLU A 23 3.22 2.50 -13.31
CA GLU A 23 2.94 3.30 -12.12
C GLU A 23 3.84 2.92 -10.93
N ALA A 24 4.02 1.63 -10.67
CA ALA A 24 4.95 1.13 -9.67
C ALA A 24 6.38 1.60 -9.98
N GLN A 25 6.79 1.57 -11.24
CA GLN A 25 8.09 2.04 -11.67
C GLN A 25 8.24 3.56 -11.52
N LYS A 26 7.15 4.32 -11.72
CA LYS A 26 7.13 5.76 -11.42
C LYS A 26 7.30 6.04 -9.93
N MET A 27 6.65 5.26 -9.06
CA MET A 27 6.84 5.34 -7.61
C MET A 27 8.25 4.92 -7.18
N MET A 28 8.85 3.90 -7.80
CA MET A 28 10.24 3.51 -7.54
C MET A 28 11.25 4.58 -7.96
N ASN A 29 10.97 5.28 -9.05
CA ASN A 29 11.78 6.41 -9.51
C ASN A 29 11.53 7.70 -8.72
N ASP A 30 10.55 7.72 -7.82
CA ASP A 30 10.28 8.90 -6.99
C ASP A 30 11.42 9.14 -6.00
N PRO A 31 11.95 10.38 -5.91
CA PRO A 31 13.08 10.69 -5.04
C PRO A 31 12.77 10.53 -3.55
N ALA A 32 11.51 10.71 -3.11
CA ALA A 32 11.13 10.47 -1.72
C ALA A 32 11.12 8.97 -1.40
N PHE A 33 10.68 8.14 -2.35
CA PHE A 33 10.78 6.70 -2.24
C PHE A 33 12.24 6.23 -2.21
N GLN A 34 13.08 6.73 -3.11
CA GLN A 34 14.51 6.41 -3.13
C GLN A 34 15.22 6.84 -1.83
N ALA A 35 14.88 8.00 -1.27
CA ALA A 35 15.43 8.44 0.01
C ALA A 35 15.06 7.48 1.14
N ARG A 36 13.79 7.06 1.22
CA ARG A 36 13.34 6.05 2.20
C ARG A 36 14.00 4.71 1.97
N MET A 37 14.12 4.27 0.73
CA MET A 37 14.75 3.00 0.41
C MET A 37 16.23 3.03 0.80
N LYS A 38 16.95 4.12 0.50
CA LYS A 38 18.33 4.30 0.97
C LYS A 38 18.43 4.20 2.48
N GLN A 39 17.58 4.92 3.22
CA GLN A 39 17.56 4.84 4.68
C GLN A 39 17.30 3.42 5.21
N ILE A 40 16.45 2.64 4.54
CA ILE A 40 16.19 1.24 4.89
C ILE A 40 17.41 0.38 4.56
N THR A 41 17.98 0.52 3.37
CA THR A 41 19.14 -0.26 2.90
C THR A 41 20.41 0.03 3.70
N GLU A 42 20.51 1.20 4.30
CA GLU A 42 21.61 1.57 5.16
C GLU A 42 21.51 0.94 6.55
N ARG A 43 20.32 0.46 6.96
CA ARG A 43 20.16 -0.22 8.24
C ARG A 43 20.92 -1.56 8.25
N PRO A 44 21.59 -1.89 9.38
CA PRO A 44 22.33 -3.14 9.51
C PRO A 44 21.43 -4.36 9.32
N GLU A 45 20.21 -4.32 9.86
CA GLU A 45 19.20 -5.40 9.74
C GLU A 45 18.85 -5.72 8.28
N PHE A 46 18.79 -4.68 7.43
CA PHE A 46 18.54 -4.87 6.01
C PHE A 46 19.76 -5.48 5.31
N LYS A 47 20.97 -5.02 5.63
CA LYS A 47 22.20 -5.57 5.05
C LYS A 47 22.38 -7.05 5.42
N GLU A 48 22.18 -7.40 6.69
CA GLU A 48 22.25 -8.79 7.13
C GLU A 48 21.19 -9.66 6.46
N SER A 49 19.96 -9.14 6.33
CA SER A 49 18.89 -9.85 5.61
C SER A 49 19.24 -10.02 4.13
N MET A 50 19.80 -8.99 3.50
CA MET A 50 20.18 -9.02 2.09
C MET A 50 21.33 -9.97 1.83
N GLU A 51 22.35 -10.01 2.69
CA GLU A 51 23.45 -10.99 2.62
C GLU A 51 22.93 -12.41 2.80
N LYS A 52 22.05 -12.64 3.79
CA LYS A 52 21.43 -13.94 4.00
C LYS A 52 20.57 -14.38 2.81
N THR A 53 19.80 -13.46 2.24
CA THR A 53 19.04 -13.71 1.00
C THR A 53 19.99 -13.99 -0.16
N GLN A 54 21.10 -13.28 -0.29
CA GLN A 54 22.10 -13.53 -1.33
C GLN A 54 22.75 -14.90 -1.19
N GLU A 55 23.03 -15.33 0.04
CA GLU A 55 23.57 -16.66 0.34
C GLU A 55 22.55 -17.75 -0.02
N MET A 56 21.29 -17.57 0.39
CA MET A 56 20.20 -18.47 0.00
C MET A 56 19.95 -18.48 -1.52
N MET A 57 20.17 -17.36 -2.22
CA MET A 57 20.04 -17.27 -3.68
C MET A 57 21.21 -17.89 -4.45
N LYS A 58 22.37 -18.05 -3.82
CA LYS A 58 23.51 -18.75 -4.42
C LYS A 58 23.34 -20.28 -4.34
N ASP A 59 22.57 -20.75 -3.37
CA ASP A 59 22.19 -22.16 -3.26
C ASP A 59 21.06 -22.49 -4.25
N GLU A 60 21.39 -22.96 -5.45
CA GLU A 60 20.39 -23.34 -6.48
C GLU A 60 19.32 -24.32 -5.98
N GLU A 61 19.65 -25.23 -5.05
CA GLU A 61 18.67 -26.13 -4.43
C GLU A 61 17.65 -25.37 -3.57
N LYS A 62 18.11 -24.43 -2.73
CA LYS A 62 17.20 -23.62 -1.91
C LYS A 62 16.38 -22.67 -2.77
N VAL A 63 16.97 -22.10 -3.82
CA VAL A 63 16.22 -21.30 -4.78
C VAL A 63 15.10 -22.10 -5.40
N LYS A 64 15.37 -23.31 -5.88
CA LYS A 64 14.33 -24.17 -6.45
C LYS A 64 13.25 -24.55 -5.44
N GLU A 65 13.62 -24.88 -4.20
CA GLU A 65 12.64 -25.15 -3.14
C GLU A 65 11.77 -23.94 -2.84
N ILE A 66 12.36 -22.75 -2.75
CA ILE A 66 11.65 -21.49 -2.53
C ILE A 66 10.75 -21.16 -3.72
N GLU A 67 11.23 -21.33 -4.95
CA GLU A 67 10.44 -21.13 -6.17
C GLU A 67 9.26 -22.10 -6.23
N GLU A 68 9.46 -23.36 -5.86
CA GLU A 68 8.40 -24.37 -5.84
C GLU A 68 7.36 -24.06 -4.76
N GLN A 69 7.79 -23.73 -3.54
CA GLN A 69 6.88 -23.27 -2.48
C GLN A 69 6.13 -21.99 -2.89
N MET A 70 6.82 -21.07 -3.54
CA MET A 70 6.22 -19.83 -4.02
C MET A 70 5.17 -20.14 -5.08
N LYS A 71 5.48 -20.99 -6.04
CA LYS A 71 4.55 -21.43 -7.10
C LYS A 71 3.33 -22.14 -6.52
N GLU A 72 3.52 -22.99 -5.51
CA GLU A 72 2.40 -23.65 -4.82
C GLU A 72 1.50 -22.63 -4.14
N ARG A 73 2.08 -21.70 -3.37
CA ARG A 73 1.32 -20.64 -2.68
C ARG A 73 0.60 -19.71 -3.65
N VAL A 74 1.23 -19.38 -4.78
CA VAL A 74 0.61 -18.58 -5.84
C VAL A 74 -0.57 -19.33 -6.44
N LYS A 75 -0.40 -20.61 -6.80
CA LYS A 75 -1.47 -21.42 -7.37
C LYS A 75 -2.64 -21.58 -6.41
N GLU A 76 -2.37 -21.77 -5.12
CA GLU A 76 -3.40 -21.79 -4.08
C GLU A 76 -4.08 -20.42 -3.94
N GLY A 77 -3.30 -19.34 -3.95
CA GLY A 77 -3.81 -17.97 -3.90
C GLY A 77 -4.67 -17.60 -5.11
N GLU A 78 -4.30 -18.02 -6.33
CA GLU A 78 -5.06 -17.82 -7.56
C GLU A 78 -6.40 -18.56 -7.49
N LYS A 79 -6.40 -19.83 -7.03
CA LYS A 79 -7.63 -20.60 -6.85
C LYS A 79 -8.58 -19.92 -5.86
N GLN A 80 -8.04 -19.43 -4.73
CA GLN A 80 -8.82 -18.69 -3.74
C GLN A 80 -9.31 -17.34 -4.28
N LEU A 81 -8.51 -16.65 -5.07
CA LEU A 81 -8.89 -15.39 -5.72
C LEU A 81 -10.02 -15.62 -6.74
N GLU A 82 -9.97 -16.71 -7.50
CA GLU A 82 -11.00 -17.11 -8.45
C GLU A 82 -12.29 -17.51 -7.73
N GLU A 83 -12.22 -18.31 -6.67
CA GLU A 83 -13.37 -18.65 -5.83
C GLU A 83 -13.98 -17.40 -5.18
N PHE A 84 -13.14 -16.47 -4.70
CA PHE A 84 -13.60 -15.20 -4.13
C PHE A 84 -14.25 -14.29 -5.18
N LYS A 85 -13.67 -14.19 -6.38
CA LYS A 85 -14.24 -13.44 -7.51
C LYS A 85 -15.57 -14.03 -7.92
N LYS A 86 -15.67 -15.36 -8.04
CA LYS A 86 -16.91 -16.06 -8.38
C LYS A 86 -17.99 -15.87 -7.32
N LEU A 87 -17.63 -16.02 -6.04
CA LEU A 87 -18.56 -15.79 -4.91
C LEU A 87 -19.02 -14.33 -4.84
N SER A 88 -18.13 -13.38 -5.11
CA SER A 88 -18.47 -11.95 -5.16
C SER A 88 -19.39 -11.64 -6.33
N LEU A 89 -19.12 -12.22 -7.51
CA LEU A 89 -19.95 -12.04 -8.70
C LEU A 89 -21.35 -12.68 -8.54
N GLU A 90 -21.43 -13.86 -7.91
CA GLU A 90 -22.70 -14.55 -7.64
C GLU A 90 -23.53 -13.81 -6.59
N ARG A 91 -22.88 -13.23 -5.58
CA ARG A 91 -23.52 -12.36 -4.59
C ARG A 91 -24.00 -11.03 -5.21
N GLU A 92 -23.18 -10.43 -6.07
CA GLU A 92 -23.53 -9.21 -6.80
C GLU A 92 -24.69 -9.45 -7.78
N GLN A 93 -24.75 -10.63 -8.42
CA GLN A 93 -25.90 -11.02 -9.24
C GLN A 93 -27.18 -11.25 -8.42
N GLN A 94 -27.07 -11.79 -7.20
CA GLN A 94 -28.23 -11.90 -6.28
C GLN A 94 -28.73 -10.54 -5.77
N ASP A 95 -27.84 -9.55 -5.61
CA ASP A 95 -28.22 -8.19 -5.23
C ASP A 95 -28.89 -7.43 -6.41
N ILE A 96 -28.62 -7.80 -7.66
CA ILE A 96 -29.27 -7.20 -8.86
C ILE A 96 -30.67 -7.79 -9.12
N GLU A 97 -30.94 -9.06 -8.80
CA GLU A 97 -32.29 -9.66 -8.94
C GLU A 97 -33.23 -9.37 -7.73
N GLY A 98 -32.74 -8.71 -6.68
CA GLY A 98 -33.49 -8.40 -5.46
C GLY A 98 -33.90 -6.93 -5.27
N GLY A 99 -33.78 -6.07 -6.29
CA GLY A 99 -33.88 -4.62 -6.12
C GLY A 99 -34.67 -3.86 -7.19
N ASP A 100 -35.95 -4.17 -7.37
CA ASP A 100 -36.92 -3.25 -8.00
C ASP A 100 -37.73 -2.51 -6.91
N ASN A 101 -37.27 -1.31 -6.52
CA ASN A 101 -38.07 -0.08 -6.48
C ASN A 101 -37.35 1.06 -5.72
N GLY A 102 -37.18 2.20 -6.42
CA GLY A 102 -37.29 3.53 -5.82
C GLY A 102 -36.03 4.41 -5.87
N ASP A 103 -35.96 5.25 -6.92
CA ASP A 103 -35.74 6.72 -6.85
C ASP A 103 -34.67 7.26 -5.88
N GLU A 104 -33.66 8.07 -6.26
CA GLU A 104 -33.62 9.14 -7.24
C GLU A 104 -32.16 9.63 -7.43
N LYS A 105 -31.79 9.80 -8.70
CA LYS A 105 -30.91 10.82 -9.33
C LYS A 105 -29.64 11.43 -8.66
N PRO A 106 -28.64 11.77 -9.50
CA PRO A 106 -27.38 12.39 -9.11
C PRO A 106 -27.46 13.93 -9.09
N ALA A 107 -26.76 14.57 -8.16
CA ALA A 107 -26.47 16.00 -8.23
C ALA A 107 -25.08 16.30 -7.64
N ALA A 108 -24.22 16.83 -8.49
CA ALA A 108 -22.98 17.50 -8.11
C ALA A 108 -23.26 18.68 -7.16
N ALA A 109 -22.43 18.85 -6.12
CA ALA A 109 -21.94 20.15 -5.62
C ALA A 109 -21.21 20.02 -4.26
N GLY A 110 -20.09 20.73 -4.11
CA GLY A 110 -19.54 21.15 -2.83
C GLY A 110 -18.49 20.20 -2.25
N SER A 111 -17.19 20.34 -2.51
CA SER A 111 -16.33 21.37 -1.88
C SER A 111 -16.91 22.05 -0.62
N GLU A 112 -16.05 22.11 0.40
CA GLU A 112 -16.18 22.98 1.58
C GLU A 112 -17.11 22.53 2.72
N THR A 113 -16.53 21.90 3.75
CA THR A 113 -16.85 22.23 5.17
C THR A 113 -15.77 21.77 6.15
N ILE A 114 -14.53 22.24 5.96
CA ILE A 114 -13.61 22.40 7.10
C ILE A 114 -14.06 23.68 7.83
N LYS A 115 -14.97 23.52 8.80
CA LYS A 115 -15.39 24.63 9.67
C LYS A 115 -14.20 25.09 10.53
N LYS A 116 -13.67 26.26 10.13
CA LYS A 116 -12.91 27.22 10.92
C LYS A 116 -13.34 27.24 12.40
N LYS A 117 -12.44 26.92 13.33
CA LYS A 117 -12.44 27.50 14.67
C LYS A 117 -11.43 28.66 14.67
N LYS A 118 -11.95 29.86 14.45
CA LYS A 118 -11.22 31.13 14.37
C LYS A 118 -11.01 31.69 15.79
N ASN A 119 -9.85 32.31 16.00
CA ASN A 119 -9.55 33.34 17.00
C ASN A 119 -9.44 32.95 18.49
N GLN A 120 -8.20 32.82 18.97
CA GLN A 120 -7.67 33.81 19.92
C GLN A 120 -6.33 34.34 19.38
N LYS A 121 -6.29 35.66 19.20
CA LYS A 121 -5.21 36.44 18.59
C LYS A 121 -4.06 36.67 19.58
N PRO A 122 -2.88 37.09 19.08
CA PRO A 122 -1.61 37.13 19.80
C PRO A 122 -1.53 38.35 20.74
N LYS A 123 -0.82 38.21 21.85
CA LYS A 123 -0.32 39.37 22.60
C LYS A 123 1.16 39.56 22.31
N THR A 124 1.43 40.48 21.39
CA THR A 124 2.72 41.15 21.27
C THR A 124 2.88 42.21 22.38
N SER A 125 4.11 42.34 22.86
CA SER A 125 4.75 43.56 23.37
C SER A 125 4.67 43.93 24.87
N SER A 126 5.87 44.19 25.40
CA SER A 126 6.23 45.16 26.44
C SER A 126 6.28 44.71 27.91
N LYS A 127 7.46 44.26 28.37
CA LYS A 127 8.13 44.93 29.51
C LYS A 127 9.67 44.83 29.48
N LYS A 128 10.23 45.93 28.99
CA LYS A 128 11.60 46.44 29.14
C LYS A 128 12.00 46.60 30.62
N LYS A 129 13.22 46.16 30.96
CA LYS A 129 14.22 46.67 31.95
C LYS A 129 15.06 45.45 32.40
N GLY A 130 16.37 45.34 32.19
CA GLY A 130 17.42 46.34 32.09
C GLY A 130 18.39 46.13 33.26
N LYS A 131 19.70 46.22 32.97
CA LYS A 131 20.90 46.06 33.83
C LYS A 131 21.40 44.61 33.92
N GLY A 132 22.61 44.23 33.52
CA GLY A 132 23.82 45.00 33.22
C GLY A 132 24.82 44.91 34.38
N LYS A 133 26.04 44.52 33.99
CA LYS A 133 27.34 44.62 34.67
C LYS A 133 27.80 43.51 35.61
N LYS A 134 28.98 43.01 35.19
CA LYS A 134 30.15 42.51 35.91
C LYS A 134 30.09 41.07 36.41
#